data_AF-A0A0L0BJG3-F1
#
_entry.id   AF-A0A0L0BJG3-F1
#
_cell.length_a   1.000
_cell.length_b   1.000
_cell.length_c   1.000
_cell.angle_alpha   90.00
_cell.angle_beta   90.00
_cell.angle_gamma   90.00
#
_symmetry.space_group_name_H-M   'P 1'
#
loop_
_entity.id
_entity.type
_entity.pdbx_description
1 polymer ?
#
loop_
_entity_poly.entity_id
_entity_poly.type
_entity_poly.pdbx_seq_one_letter_code
_entity_poly.pdbx_strand_id
1 'polypeptide(L)'
;MATPDDEERTLSEWSRTLAQALQVLDLEVDHPRIVELARRSSGHTSPNAGAISAFMVGYAAGSVTTDGREEASAAVEKAAKTVLTIIHKDEETQEEEGWTGTAQ
;
A
#
# COMPACT_ATOMS: atom_id res chain seq x y z
N MET A 1 2.19 -1.73 22.32
CA MET A 1 3.26 -1.82 21.32
C MET A 1 2.91 -3.03 20.46
N ALA A 2 2.62 -2.83 19.18
CA ALA A 2 2.43 -3.96 18.26
C ALA A 2 3.75 -4.75 18.21
N THR A 3 3.67 -6.07 18.26
CA THR A 3 4.85 -6.91 18.07
C THR A 3 5.24 -6.93 16.59
N PRO A 4 6.50 -7.24 16.22
CA PRO A 4 6.90 -7.38 14.82
C PRO A 4 5.98 -8.35 14.04
N ASP A 5 5.50 -9.41 14.70
CA ASP A 5 4.54 -10.37 14.14
C ASP A 5 3.15 -9.76 13.89
N ASP A 6 2.71 -8.81 14.72
CA ASP A 6 1.44 -8.11 14.53
C ASP A 6 1.52 -7.14 13.34
N GLU A 7 2.64 -6.43 13.20
CA GLU A 7 2.88 -5.52 12.07
C GLU A 7 2.91 -6.29 10.74
N GLU A 8 3.61 -7.43 10.70
CA GLU A 8 3.66 -8.27 9.50
C GLU A 8 2.28 -8.81 9.09
N ARG A 9 1.44 -9.19 10.06
CA ARG A 9 0.05 -9.59 9.81
C ARG A 9 -0.79 -8.45 9.26
N THR A 10 -0.74 -7.28 9.89
CA THR A 10 -1.48 -6.09 9.42
C THR A 10 -1.06 -5.70 8.01
N LEU A 11 0.24 -5.71 7.69
CA LEU A 11 0.74 -5.42 6.35
C LEU A 11 0.29 -6.47 5.32
N SER A 12 0.25 -7.75 5.72
CA SER A 12 -0.21 -8.85 4.86
C SER A 12 -1.71 -8.73 4.54
N GLU A 13 -2.53 -8.46 5.54
CA GLU A 13 -3.97 -8.23 5.39
C GLU A 13 -4.25 -7.02 4.51
N TRP A 14 -3.55 -5.91 4.78
CA TRP A 14 -3.65 -4.70 3.98
C TRP A 14 -3.26 -4.93 2.52
N SER A 15 -2.13 -5.60 2.28
CA SER A 15 -1.68 -5.95 0.93
C SER A 15 -2.69 -6.80 0.18
N ARG A 16 -3.36 -7.74 0.87
CA ARG A 16 -4.40 -8.59 0.29
C ARG A 16 -5.65 -7.79 -0.07
N THR A 17 -6.05 -6.83 0.76
CA THR A 17 -7.16 -5.91 0.47
C THR A 17 -6.87 -5.06 -0.76
N LEU A 18 -5.65 -4.49 -0.83
CA LEU A 18 -5.21 -3.71 -1.98
C LEU A 18 -5.15 -4.52 -3.27
N ALA A 19 -4.59 -5.73 -3.25
CA ALA A 19 -4.51 -6.58 -4.43
C ALA A 19 -5.89 -6.91 -5.00
N GLN A 20 -6.87 -7.21 -4.13
CA GLN A 20 -8.26 -7.46 -4.55
C GLN A 20 -8.90 -6.22 -5.18
N ALA A 21 -8.79 -5.06 -4.53
CA ALA A 21 -9.41 -3.83 -5.01
C ALA A 21 -8.78 -3.30 -6.30
N LEU A 22 -7.46 -3.49 -6.46
CA LEU A 22 -6.73 -3.14 -7.67
C LEU A 22 -6.85 -4.21 -8.77
N GLN A 23 -7.53 -5.32 -8.50
CA GLN A 23 -7.68 -6.47 -9.41
C GLN A 23 -6.32 -7.03 -9.87
N VAL A 24 -5.31 -6.97 -8.99
CA VAL A 24 -4.00 -7.57 -9.23
C VAL A 24 -4.06 -9.01 -8.73
N LEU A 25 -4.18 -9.95 -9.66
CA LEU A 25 -4.25 -11.37 -9.36
C LEU A 25 -2.84 -11.93 -9.12
N ASP A 26 -2.71 -12.81 -8.13
CA ASP A 26 -1.49 -13.61 -7.86
C ASP A 26 -0.21 -12.80 -7.54
N LEU A 27 -0.34 -11.57 -7.04
CA LEU A 27 0.83 -10.79 -6.61
C LEU A 27 1.32 -11.22 -5.22
N GLU A 28 2.43 -11.96 -5.18
CA GLU A 28 3.23 -12.13 -3.98
C GLU A 28 4.18 -10.93 -3.80
N VAL A 29 3.99 -10.17 -2.72
CA VAL A 29 4.84 -9.04 -2.37
C VAL A 29 5.78 -9.46 -1.23
N ASP A 30 7.10 -9.29 -1.44
CA ASP A 30 8.10 -9.42 -0.37
C ASP A 30 8.06 -8.16 0.51
N HIS A 31 7.10 -8.11 1.46
CA HIS A 31 6.89 -6.97 2.34
C HIS A 31 8.16 -6.59 3.14
N PRO A 32 8.90 -7.53 3.75
CA PRO A 32 10.11 -7.20 4.50
C PRO A 32 11.16 -6.46 3.65
N ARG A 33 11.36 -6.90 2.40
CA ARG A 33 12.30 -6.26 1.48
C ARG A 33 11.86 -4.85 1.08
N ILE A 34 10.57 -4.65 0.79
CA ILE A 34 10.03 -3.34 0.42
C ILE A 34 10.09 -2.36 1.59
N VAL A 35 9.76 -2.79 2.80
CA VAL A 35 9.83 -1.96 4.02
C VAL A 35 11.28 -1.58 4.33
N GLU A 36 12.23 -2.51 4.25
CA GLU A 36 13.65 -2.19 4.47
C GLU A 36 14.20 -1.24 3.41
N LEU A 37 13.82 -1.40 2.13
CA LEU A 37 14.17 -0.45 1.07
C LEU A 37 13.65 0.94 1.38
N ALA A 38 12.37 1.06 1.75
CA ALA A 38 11.74 2.33 2.06
C ALA A 38 12.45 3.00 3.25
N ARG A 39 12.69 2.24 4.33
CA ARG A 39 13.38 2.72 5.54
C ARG A 39 14.79 3.23 5.24
N ARG A 40 15.59 2.45 4.51
CA ARG A 40 16.96 2.84 4.12
C ARG A 40 16.98 4.09 3.25
N SER A 41 16.08 4.16 2.28
CA SER A 41 15.98 5.31 1.37
C SER A 41 15.56 6.57 2.12
N SER A 42 14.62 6.44 3.06
CA SER A 42 14.17 7.54 3.91
C SER A 42 15.28 8.08 4.82
N GLY A 43 16.13 7.19 5.36
CA GLY A 43 17.28 7.59 6.19
C GLY A 43 18.46 8.15 5.39
N HIS A 44 18.59 7.81 4.11
CA HIS A 44 19.72 8.23 3.26
C HIS A 44 19.52 9.61 2.63
N THR A 45 18.31 9.91 2.17
CA THR A 45 18.05 11.13 1.36
C THR A 45 17.01 12.04 2.00
N SER A 46 15.77 11.57 2.14
CA SER A 46 14.68 12.34 2.74
C SER A 46 13.55 11.41 3.17
N PRO A 47 12.69 11.78 4.13
CA PRO A 47 11.55 10.95 4.55
C PRO A 47 10.70 10.44 3.38
N ASN A 48 10.52 11.26 2.34
CA ASN A 48 9.73 10.92 1.15
C ASN A 48 10.44 9.96 0.17
N ALA A 49 11.77 9.80 0.29
CA ALA A 49 12.55 8.94 -0.60
C ALA A 49 12.16 7.46 -0.47
N GLY A 50 11.65 7.02 0.69
CA GLY A 50 11.14 5.66 0.87
C GLY A 50 9.95 5.35 -0.03
N ALA A 51 8.95 6.23 -0.06
CA ALA A 51 7.76 6.08 -0.91
C ALA A 51 8.12 6.08 -2.40
N ILE A 52 8.99 7.01 -2.81
CA ILE A 52 9.43 7.12 -4.22
C ILE A 52 10.23 5.86 -4.63
N SER A 53 11.08 5.33 -3.74
CA SER A 53 11.89 4.15 -4.04
C SER A 53 11.05 2.89 -4.15
N ALA A 54 10.09 2.69 -3.23
CA ALA A 54 9.15 1.57 -3.30
C ALA A 54 8.32 1.61 -4.60
N PHE A 55 7.83 2.80 -4.97
CA PHE A 55 7.12 3.01 -6.23
C PHE A 55 7.97 2.64 -7.45
N MET A 56 9.21 3.15 -7.55
CA MET A 56 10.09 2.91 -8.69
C MET A 56 10.46 1.44 -8.85
N VAL A 57 10.68 0.71 -7.74
CA VAL A 57 10.94 -0.73 -7.77
C VAL A 57 9.70 -1.51 -8.23
N GLY A 58 8.52 -1.18 -7.72
CA GLY A 58 7.26 -1.78 -8.18
C GLY A 58 7.00 -1.50 -9.67
N TYR A 59 7.23 -0.27 -10.12
CA TYR A 59 7.10 0.10 -11.53
C TYR A 59 8.10 -0.64 -12.42
N ALA A 60 9.38 -0.74 -12.01
CA ALA A 60 10.38 -1.51 -12.75
C ALA A 60 9.99 -3.00 -12.84
N ALA A 61 9.48 -3.59 -11.76
CA ALA A 61 9.01 -4.98 -11.76
C ALA A 61 7.80 -5.21 -12.69
N GLY A 62 6.84 -4.27 -12.72
CA GLY A 62 5.63 -4.34 -13.54
C GLY A 62 5.79 -3.87 -15.00
N SER A 63 6.84 -3.11 -15.32
CA SER A 63 7.12 -2.62 -16.68
C SER A 63 7.90 -3.62 -17.53
N VAL A 64 8.49 -4.66 -16.93
CA VAL A 64 9.04 -5.80 -17.71
C VAL A 64 7.94 -6.49 -18.53
N THR A 65 6.66 -6.28 -18.19
CA THR A 65 5.50 -6.88 -18.87
C THR A 65 4.58 -5.89 -19.58
N THR A 66 4.84 -4.58 -19.54
CA THR A 66 3.96 -3.55 -20.13
C THR A 66 4.76 -2.45 -20.86
N ASP A 67 4.43 -2.18 -22.13
CA ASP A 67 5.07 -1.14 -22.96
C ASP A 67 4.31 0.19 -22.82
N GLY A 68 4.90 1.23 -22.21
CA GLY A 68 4.40 2.60 -22.32
C GLY A 68 4.47 3.47 -21.05
N ARG A 69 5.14 4.63 -21.14
CA ARG A 69 5.24 5.62 -20.05
C ARG A 69 3.95 6.43 -19.82
N GLU A 70 3.13 6.65 -20.86
CA GLU A 70 1.84 7.34 -20.71
C GLU A 70 0.81 6.46 -19.98
N GLU A 71 0.81 5.15 -20.25
CA GLU A 71 -0.07 4.19 -19.57
C GLU A 71 0.28 4.05 -18.08
N ALA A 72 1.57 4.15 -17.75
CA ALA A 72 2.07 4.08 -16.38
C ALA A 72 1.46 5.16 -15.47
N SER A 73 1.52 6.43 -15.87
CA SER A 73 1.03 7.53 -15.04
C SER A 73 -0.48 7.41 -14.80
N ALA A 74 -1.25 7.04 -15.83
CA ALA A 74 -2.69 6.84 -15.72
C ALA A 74 -3.06 5.63 -14.85
N ALA A 75 -2.31 4.53 -14.96
CA ALA A 75 -2.48 3.35 -14.11
C ALA A 75 -2.22 3.67 -12.63
N VAL A 76 -1.20 4.48 -12.37
CA VAL A 76 -0.83 4.91 -11.02
C VAL A 76 -1.87 5.84 -10.41
N GLU A 77 -2.37 6.80 -11.17
CA GLU A 77 -3.47 7.68 -10.73
C GLU A 77 -4.73 6.88 -10.39
N LYS A 78 -5.11 5.94 -11.27
CA LYS A 78 -6.25 5.04 -11.04
C LYS A 78 -6.05 4.20 -9.77
N ALA A 79 -4.86 3.62 -9.59
CA ALA A 79 -4.54 2.82 -8.42
C ALA A 79 -4.59 3.66 -7.13
N ALA A 80 -3.95 4.83 -7.13
CA ALA A 80 -3.95 5.75 -5.99
C ALA A 80 -5.37 6.16 -5.59
N LYS A 81 -6.24 6.50 -6.56
CA LYS A 81 -7.64 6.83 -6.30
C LYS A 81 -8.41 5.67 -5.66
N THR A 82 -8.19 4.44 -6.13
CA THR A 82 -8.79 3.25 -5.54
C THR A 82 -8.33 3.06 -4.09
N VAL A 83 -7.03 3.15 -3.82
CA VAL A 83 -6.49 3.01 -2.45
C VAL A 83 -7.04 4.07 -1.51
N LEU A 84 -7.07 5.34 -1.93
CA LEU A 84 -7.64 6.42 -1.13
C LEU A 84 -9.12 6.19 -0.81
N THR A 85 -9.88 5.64 -1.76
CA THR A 85 -11.29 5.26 -1.53
C THR A 85 -11.41 4.15 -0.49
N ILE A 86 -10.49 3.19 -0.45
CA ILE A 86 -10.48 2.13 0.57
C ILE A 86 -10.15 2.72 1.94
N ILE A 87 -9.14 3.59 2.02
CA ILE A 87 -8.75 4.26 3.27
C ILE A 87 -9.94 5.04 3.84
N HIS A 88 -10.60 5.86 3.03
CA HIS A 88 -11.76 6.63 3.48
C HIS A 88 -12.89 5.72 3.98
N LYS A 89 -13.14 4.59 3.30
CA LYS A 89 -14.16 3.63 3.75
C LYS A 89 -13.78 2.93 5.06
N ASP A 90 -12.51 2.60 5.24
CA ASP A 90 -12.01 1.99 6.48
C ASP A 90 -12.14 2.97 7.65
N GLU A 91 -11.81 4.24 7.42
CA GLU A 91 -12.02 5.35 8.38
C GLU A 91 -13.51 5.51 8.73
N GLU A 92 -14.40 5.57 7.73
CA GLU A 92 -15.86 5.65 7.95
C GLU A 92 -16.39 4.43 8.75
N THR A 93 -15.88 3.23 8.47
CA THR A 93 -16.29 2.00 9.18
C THR A 93 -15.83 2.03 10.64
N GLN A 94 -14.61 2.49 10.91
CA GLN A 94 -14.09 2.65 12.28
C GLN A 94 -14.88 3.72 13.07
N GLU A 95 -15.31 4.79 12.41
CA GLU A 95 -16.17 5.83 13.00
C GLU A 95 -17.56 5.29 13.36
N GLU A 96 -18.17 4.46 12.50
CA GLU A 96 -19.46 3.82 12.76
C GLU A 96 -19.39 2.78 13.89
N GLU A 97 -18.33 1.96 13.95
CA GLU A 97 -18.11 1.02 15.06
C GLU A 97 -17.90 1.77 16.40
N GLY A 98 -17.19 2.90 16.38
CA GLY A 98 -16.97 3.76 17.55
C GLY A 98 -18.23 4.44 18.10
N TRP A 99 -19.22 4.73 17.26
CA TRP A 99 -20.49 5.35 17.67
C TRP A 99 -21.46 4.36 18.35
N THR A 100 -21.32 3.05 18.15
CA THR A 100 -22.19 2.03 18.78
C THR A 100 -21.87 1.74 20.26
N GLY A 101 -20.86 2.40 20.84
CA GLY A 101 -20.32 2.11 22.17
C GLY A 101 -20.76 3.01 23.35
N THR A 102 -21.66 3.99 23.19
CA THR A 102 -22.13 4.83 24.31
C THR A 102 -23.64 4.82 24.47
N ALA A 103 -24.19 3.67 24.86
CA ALA A 103 -25.47 3.60 25.53
C ALA A 103 -25.51 2.34 26.40
N GLN A 104 -25.09 2.46 27.68
CA GLN A 104 -25.73 1.87 28.86
C GLN A 104 -24.96 2.18 30.14
#